data_AF-A0A8J5TG67-F1
#
_entry.id   AF-A0A8J5TG67-F1
#
_cell.length_a   1.000
_cell.length_b   1.000
_cell.length_c   1.000
_cell.angle_alpha   90.00
_cell.angle_beta   90.00
_cell.angle_gamma   90.00
#
_symmetry.space_group_name_H-M   'P 1'
#
loop_
_entity.id
_entity.type
_entity.pdbx_description
1 polymer ?
#
loop_
_entity_poly.entity_id
_entity_poly.type
_entity_poly.pdbx_seq_one_letter_code
_entity_poly.pdbx_strand_id
1 'polypeptide(L)'
;MKGLGGQFRQWERPCGQIRWRDGSRRWWEGSRLPDPAAGGEPAATLSFSRRVLHRISHLLASSPPWHGWRGRLKRGEGKRLEQQSFLASWEEKSRRGGEGQLLSEMVKPIPDIDEPAGQGAELSKTPVDLKSGDWLLKVVPWIGGRIISMTHLPTDSQWLHSRIEINGYEEYSGTEYRSAGCTEEYKVTRRYLEQSADEESICLEGDIGGGLVLQRDISILKNNPKIVQIDSSIQARSVGAGSGGFSRLVCLRVHPTFTLLNPTEVVVAFTAINGLKQEISPESGEIILEGDIRPNGEWMLVDRCAGLSLVNRFDPSQVSKCLVHWGTGDLNMELWSEERPVSNDTPLTICHQYEVRQTN
;
A
#
# COMPACT_ATOMS: atom_id res chain seq x y z
N MET A 1 -27.06 -55.76 13.86
CA MET A 1 -26.19 -56.87 13.42
C MET A 1 -24.96 -56.27 12.73
N LYS A 2 -23.77 -56.67 13.23
CA LYS A 2 -22.39 -56.66 12.67
C LYS A 2 -22.18 -55.94 11.32
N GLY A 3 -21.19 -55.08 11.10
CA GLY A 3 -19.85 -54.87 11.69
C GLY A 3 -18.96 -54.41 10.51
N LEU A 4 -18.14 -53.36 10.63
CA LEU A 4 -16.68 -53.35 10.88
C LEU A 4 -16.27 -51.88 10.55
N GLY A 5 -15.50 -51.10 11.30
CA GLY A 5 -14.38 -51.43 12.19
C GLY A 5 -13.08 -51.01 11.50
N GLY A 6 -12.49 -49.87 11.89
CA GLY A 6 -11.19 -49.44 11.36
C GLY A 6 -10.73 -48.05 11.83
N GLN A 7 -10.33 -47.94 13.10
CA GLN A 7 -9.43 -46.87 13.58
C GLN A 7 -8.02 -47.10 13.02
N PHE A 8 -7.31 -46.05 12.61
CA PHE A 8 -5.84 -46.05 12.63
C PHE A 8 -5.28 -44.72 13.14
N ARG A 9 -4.14 -44.86 13.82
CA ARG A 9 -3.56 -43.96 14.81
C ARG A 9 -2.63 -42.92 14.20
N GLN A 10 -2.54 -41.80 14.92
CA GLN A 10 -1.48 -40.80 14.90
C GLN A 10 -0.10 -41.43 15.17
N TRP A 11 0.92 -41.00 14.43
CA TRP A 11 2.34 -41.18 14.75
C TRP A 11 3.06 -39.83 14.60
N GLU A 12 3.81 -39.45 15.62
CA GLU A 12 4.78 -38.35 15.57
C GLU A 12 6.21 -38.86 15.39
N ARG A 13 7.03 -37.97 14.78
CA ARG A 13 8.50 -37.80 14.80
C ARG A 13 9.32 -38.51 13.70
N PRO A 14 10.54 -38.03 13.37
CA PRO A 14 11.02 -36.65 13.17
C PRO A 14 11.85 -36.49 11.86
N CYS A 15 12.22 -35.24 11.53
CA CYS A 15 13.29 -34.83 10.60
C CYS A 15 13.18 -35.19 9.09
N GLY A 16 12.97 -34.14 8.29
CA GLY A 16 13.81 -33.83 7.12
C GLY A 16 13.75 -34.74 5.90
N GLN A 17 12.87 -34.42 4.94
CA GLN A 17 13.16 -34.34 3.49
C GLN A 17 11.84 -34.21 2.71
N ILE A 18 11.63 -33.07 2.04
CA ILE A 18 10.55 -32.88 1.06
C ILE A 18 11.05 -33.38 -0.30
N ARG A 19 10.32 -34.31 -0.93
CA ARG A 19 10.59 -34.79 -2.30
C ARG A 19 9.58 -34.19 -3.26
N TRP A 20 10.07 -33.58 -4.34
CA TRP A 20 9.29 -33.22 -5.51
C TRP A 20 9.39 -34.31 -6.59
N ARG A 21 8.31 -34.49 -7.36
CA ARG A 21 8.17 -35.54 -8.39
C ARG A 21 8.01 -34.88 -9.76
N ASP A 22 9.02 -35.04 -10.62
CA ASP A 22 8.95 -34.78 -12.07
C ASP A 22 8.85 -36.11 -12.83
N GLY A 23 8.03 -36.11 -13.88
CA GLY A 23 7.67 -37.24 -14.73
C GLY A 23 8.76 -37.74 -15.69
N SER A 24 9.97 -38.02 -15.21
CA SER A 24 10.99 -38.73 -16.00
C SER A 24 11.70 -39.80 -15.16
N ARG A 25 11.53 -41.07 -15.56
CA ARG A 25 12.10 -42.25 -14.87
C ARG A 25 13.63 -42.26 -15.01
N ARG A 26 14.37 -41.78 -14.00
CA ARG A 26 15.70 -42.29 -13.60
C ARG A 26 16.14 -41.69 -12.26
N TRP A 27 16.59 -42.55 -11.34
CA TRP A 27 17.17 -42.16 -10.05
C TRP A 27 18.66 -41.83 -10.22
N TRP A 28 19.13 -40.76 -9.58
CA TRP A 28 20.55 -40.50 -9.36
C TRP A 28 20.83 -40.49 -7.86
N GLU A 29 21.82 -41.26 -7.45
CA GLU A 29 22.31 -41.41 -6.08
C GLU A 29 23.76 -40.93 -6.09
N GLY A 30 24.11 -39.95 -5.26
CA GLY A 30 25.44 -39.35 -5.25
C GLY A 30 25.74 -38.68 -3.92
N SER A 31 26.57 -39.35 -3.12
CA SER A 31 26.99 -38.93 -1.78
C SER A 31 28.44 -38.44 -1.80
N ARG A 32 28.70 -37.36 -1.04
CA ARG A 32 29.91 -37.04 -0.22
C ARG A 32 30.50 -35.66 -0.48
N LEU A 33 30.54 -34.88 0.61
CA LEU A 33 31.49 -33.80 0.88
C LEU A 33 32.90 -34.38 1.13
N PRO A 34 33.94 -33.54 0.97
CA PRO A 34 35.02 -33.53 1.94
C PRO A 34 35.35 -32.11 2.43
N ASP A 35 35.87 -32.06 3.66
CA ASP A 35 36.47 -30.89 4.32
C ASP A 35 37.80 -31.39 4.98
N PRO A 36 38.63 -30.55 5.61
CA PRO A 36 39.72 -29.72 5.05
C PRO A 36 41.13 -30.13 5.56
N ALA A 37 42.22 -29.61 4.98
CA ALA A 37 43.47 -29.28 5.72
C ALA A 37 44.63 -28.76 4.83
N ALA A 38 45.43 -27.88 5.47
CA ALA A 38 46.79 -27.41 5.16
C ALA A 38 46.95 -26.44 3.98
N GLY A 39 47.52 -25.25 4.11
CA GLY A 39 48.29 -24.61 5.18
C GLY A 39 49.22 -23.58 4.53
N GLY A 40 49.50 -22.45 5.18
CA GLY A 40 50.58 -21.54 4.80
C GLY A 40 50.20 -20.06 4.71
N GLU A 41 50.33 -19.36 5.84
CA GLU A 41 50.72 -17.94 5.89
C GLU A 41 52.27 -17.85 5.80
N PRO A 42 52.89 -16.75 5.32
CA PRO A 42 52.92 -15.52 6.13
C PRO A 42 52.92 -14.16 5.38
N ALA A 43 52.44 -13.16 6.11
CA ALA A 43 52.84 -11.74 6.24
C ALA A 43 53.57 -11.00 5.09
N ALA A 44 53.00 -9.84 4.69
CA ALA A 44 53.75 -8.57 4.57
C ALA A 44 52.81 -7.35 4.49
N THR A 45 52.98 -6.45 5.45
CA THR A 45 52.59 -5.02 5.41
C THR A 45 53.31 -4.27 4.29
N LEU A 46 52.63 -3.35 3.57
CA LEU A 46 53.06 -1.96 3.32
C LEU A 46 52.08 -1.17 2.42
N SER A 47 51.85 0.05 2.86
CA SER A 47 51.16 1.18 2.21
C SER A 47 51.83 1.67 0.91
N PHE A 48 51.06 2.16 -0.08
CA PHE A 48 51.06 3.55 -0.61
C PHE A 48 50.35 3.68 -1.99
N SER A 49 49.32 4.53 -2.02
CA SER A 49 49.07 5.64 -2.97
C SER A 49 49.05 5.49 -4.52
N ARG A 50 47.93 6.00 -5.06
CA ARG A 50 47.74 6.84 -6.28
C ARG A 50 47.73 6.24 -7.70
N ARG A 51 46.55 6.43 -8.32
CA ARG A 51 46.24 6.85 -9.71
C ARG A 51 46.60 5.91 -10.87
N VAL A 52 45.56 5.39 -11.54
CA VAL A 52 45.43 5.50 -13.00
C VAL A 52 43.95 5.72 -13.36
N LEU A 53 43.65 6.90 -13.91
CA LEU A 53 42.45 7.25 -14.68
C LEU A 53 42.83 7.12 -16.17
N HIS A 54 42.11 6.32 -16.97
CA HIS A 54 41.52 6.71 -18.27
C HIS A 54 40.95 5.55 -19.09
N ARG A 55 39.85 5.88 -19.81
CA ARG A 55 39.16 5.17 -20.92
C ARG A 55 38.24 4.04 -20.43
N ILE A 56 36.95 4.03 -20.79
CA ILE A 56 36.42 3.99 -22.16
C ILE A 56 35.07 4.71 -22.25
N SER A 57 34.94 5.61 -23.23
CA SER A 57 33.70 6.10 -23.80
C SER A 57 33.47 5.42 -25.17
N HIS A 58 32.20 5.24 -25.53
CA HIS A 58 31.63 4.67 -26.76
C HIS A 58 31.30 3.18 -26.75
N LEU A 59 30.00 2.89 -26.64
CA LEU A 59 29.25 2.01 -27.54
C LEU A 59 27.74 2.26 -27.34
N LEU A 60 27.22 3.23 -28.10
CA LEU A 60 25.81 3.30 -28.48
C LEU A 60 25.70 2.79 -29.93
N ALA A 61 24.52 2.23 -30.24
CA ALA A 61 24.03 1.78 -31.53
C ALA A 61 24.44 0.37 -31.99
N SER A 62 23.59 -0.61 -31.68
CA SER A 62 23.09 -1.59 -32.67
C SER A 62 22.08 -2.55 -32.02
N SER A 63 20.82 -2.47 -32.42
CA SER A 63 19.87 -3.58 -32.30
C SER A 63 18.93 -3.55 -33.52
N PRO A 64 18.64 -4.71 -34.14
CA PRO A 64 18.10 -4.79 -35.51
C PRO A 64 16.55 -4.72 -35.56
N PRO A 65 15.96 -4.50 -36.74
CA PRO A 65 14.51 -4.31 -36.91
C PRO A 65 13.77 -5.65 -37.01
N TRP A 66 12.63 -5.75 -36.34
CA TRP A 66 11.68 -6.85 -36.53
C TRP A 66 10.58 -6.45 -37.52
N HIS A 67 10.51 -7.19 -38.63
CA HIS A 67 9.40 -7.16 -39.57
C HIS A 67 8.26 -8.07 -39.09
N GLY A 68 7.06 -7.47 -39.01
CA GLY A 68 5.88 -7.92 -39.75
C GLY A 68 5.16 -9.19 -39.32
N TRP A 69 4.03 -9.02 -38.61
CA TRP A 69 2.83 -9.83 -38.83
C TRP A 69 1.60 -8.91 -38.98
N ARG A 70 0.90 -9.04 -40.11
CA ARG A 70 -0.41 -8.41 -40.38
C ARG A 70 -1.52 -9.30 -39.81
N GLY A 71 -2.46 -8.69 -39.11
CA GLY A 71 -3.68 -9.35 -38.63
C GLY A 71 -4.80 -8.39 -38.25
N ARG A 72 -5.38 -7.73 -39.26
CA ARG A 72 -6.77 -7.20 -39.39
C ARG A 72 -7.46 -6.54 -38.18
N LEU A 73 -7.64 -5.21 -38.31
CA LEU A 73 -8.57 -4.30 -37.60
C LEU A 73 -10.00 -4.84 -37.39
N LYS A 74 -10.59 -4.53 -36.22
CA LYS A 74 -11.88 -3.82 -36.08
C LYS A 74 -11.94 -2.95 -34.80
N ARG A 75 -11.94 -1.63 -35.03
CA ARG A 75 -12.61 -0.50 -34.34
C ARG A 75 -13.01 -0.60 -32.86
N GLY A 76 -12.56 0.41 -32.10
CA GLY A 76 -13.11 0.84 -30.82
C GLY A 76 -12.24 1.90 -30.12
N GLU A 77 -11.90 3.01 -30.81
CA GLU A 77 -11.16 4.12 -30.21
C GLU A 77 -12.12 5.09 -29.50
N GLY A 78 -11.89 5.30 -28.21
CA GLY A 78 -12.52 6.32 -27.39
C GLY A 78 -12.11 6.11 -25.95
N LYS A 79 -11.50 7.14 -25.33
CA LYS A 79 -10.99 7.20 -23.93
C LYS A 79 -9.52 6.81 -23.67
N ARG A 80 -8.57 7.35 -24.45
CA ARG A 80 -7.15 7.38 -24.06
C ARG A 80 -6.43 8.72 -24.23
N LEU A 81 -7.15 9.79 -24.58
CA LEU A 81 -6.52 11.09 -24.91
C LEU A 81 -6.81 12.23 -23.92
N GLU A 82 -7.59 12.03 -22.86
CA GLU A 82 -7.86 13.10 -21.87
C GLU A 82 -6.95 13.06 -20.63
N GLN A 83 -6.20 11.98 -20.39
CA GLN A 83 -5.31 11.90 -19.21
C GLN A 83 -3.86 12.31 -19.50
N GLN A 84 -3.44 12.34 -20.77
CA GLN A 84 -2.09 12.79 -21.15
C GLN A 84 -2.01 14.32 -21.41
N SER A 85 -3.14 15.01 -21.60
CA SER A 85 -3.13 16.47 -21.85
C SER A 85 -2.99 17.30 -20.56
N PHE A 86 -3.37 16.75 -19.40
CA PHE A 86 -3.36 17.49 -18.14
C PHE A 86 -1.95 17.62 -17.54
N LEU A 87 -1.12 16.57 -17.67
CA LEU A 87 0.27 16.56 -17.19
C LEU A 87 1.20 17.41 -18.09
N ALA A 88 0.99 17.39 -19.41
CA ALA A 88 1.74 18.23 -20.34
C ALA A 88 1.43 19.73 -20.17
N SER A 89 0.21 20.09 -19.75
CA SER A 89 -0.17 21.48 -19.49
C SER A 89 0.46 22.06 -18.21
N TRP A 90 0.96 21.22 -17.29
CA TRP A 90 1.53 21.66 -16.02
C TRP A 90 3.04 21.91 -16.12
N GLU A 91 3.77 21.04 -16.83
CA GLU A 91 5.21 21.22 -17.08
C GLU A 91 5.53 22.47 -17.91
N GLU A 92 4.60 22.91 -18.77
CA GLU A 92 4.77 24.12 -19.58
C GLU A 92 4.38 25.42 -18.84
N LYS A 93 3.59 25.32 -17.77
CA LYS A 93 3.22 26.45 -16.90
C LYS A 93 4.24 26.75 -15.81
N SER A 94 5.15 25.83 -15.52
CA SER A 94 6.21 26.03 -14.51
C SER A 94 7.52 26.62 -15.06
N ARG A 95 7.62 26.90 -16.38
CA ARG A 95 8.79 27.51 -17.05
C ARG A 95 8.62 28.96 -17.50
N ARG A 96 7.53 29.64 -17.16
CA ARG A 96 7.31 31.06 -17.49
C ARG A 96 6.80 31.85 -16.29
N GLY A 97 7.74 32.24 -15.42
CA GLY A 97 7.57 33.33 -14.46
C GLY A 97 8.51 34.47 -14.82
N GLY A 98 7.97 35.60 -15.27
CA GLY A 98 8.73 36.80 -15.60
C GLY A 98 7.88 37.92 -16.21
N GLU A 99 7.55 38.91 -15.37
CA GLU A 99 7.28 40.33 -15.64
C GLU A 99 5.96 40.81 -16.31
N GLY A 100 5.30 41.76 -15.62
CA GLY A 100 5.01 43.10 -16.20
C GLY A 100 3.59 43.46 -16.67
N GLN A 101 2.82 44.10 -15.77
CA GLN A 101 1.84 45.21 -15.97
C GLN A 101 0.70 45.18 -17.03
N LEU A 102 -0.52 45.34 -16.48
CA LEU A 102 -1.66 46.18 -16.90
C LEU A 102 -2.34 45.93 -18.27
N LEU A 103 -3.60 45.50 -18.25
CA LEU A 103 -4.75 46.40 -18.49
C LEU A 103 -6.09 45.67 -18.28
N SER A 104 -6.97 46.35 -17.54
CA SER A 104 -8.40 46.12 -17.41
C SER A 104 -9.07 45.95 -18.77
N GLU A 105 -9.83 44.87 -18.98
CA GLU A 105 -11.15 44.86 -19.63
C GLU A 105 -11.66 43.42 -19.83
N MET A 106 -13.00 43.28 -19.80
CA MET A 106 -13.83 42.09 -20.09
C MET A 106 -14.31 41.28 -18.88
N VAL A 107 -15.06 41.96 -18.01
CA VAL A 107 -16.19 41.36 -17.29
C VAL A 107 -17.22 40.88 -18.32
N LYS A 108 -17.61 39.60 -18.26
CA LYS A 108 -18.77 39.06 -18.99
C LYS A 108 -19.86 38.69 -17.97
N PRO A 109 -21.11 39.13 -18.14
CA PRO A 109 -22.20 38.78 -17.24
C PRO A 109 -22.67 37.33 -17.47
N ILE A 110 -23.05 36.66 -16.37
CA ILE A 110 -23.62 35.31 -16.34
C ILE A 110 -25.10 35.38 -16.77
N PRO A 111 -25.62 34.47 -17.62
CA PRO A 111 -27.05 34.44 -17.92
C PRO A 111 -27.85 33.78 -16.79
N ASP A 112 -28.98 34.42 -16.42
CA ASP A 112 -30.02 33.91 -15.54
C ASP A 112 -30.61 32.59 -16.08
N ILE A 113 -30.69 31.58 -15.22
CA ILE A 113 -31.56 30.42 -15.38
C ILE A 113 -32.34 30.26 -14.08
N ASP A 114 -33.62 30.63 -14.13
CA ASP A 114 -34.64 30.25 -13.16
C ASP A 114 -35.12 28.80 -13.41
N GLU A 115 -35.48 28.14 -12.30
CA GLU A 115 -36.24 26.87 -12.11
C GLU A 115 -35.47 25.64 -11.56
N PRO A 116 -36.09 24.86 -10.65
CA PRO A 116 -36.49 25.25 -9.29
C PRO A 116 -35.70 24.47 -8.24
N ALA A 117 -35.57 25.08 -7.05
CA ALA A 117 -34.89 24.53 -5.89
C ALA A 117 -35.50 23.20 -5.42
N GLY A 118 -34.89 22.09 -5.81
CA GLY A 118 -34.98 20.83 -5.08
C GLY A 118 -34.23 20.97 -3.77
N GLN A 119 -34.96 20.90 -2.65
CA GLN A 119 -34.42 20.87 -1.29
C GLN A 119 -33.54 19.62 -1.11
N GLY A 120 -32.24 19.78 -1.37
CA GLY A 120 -31.19 19.00 -0.75
C GLY A 120 -30.37 19.99 0.06
N ALA A 121 -30.57 20.03 1.38
CA ALA A 121 -29.63 20.70 2.24
C ALA A 121 -28.25 20.06 1.97
N GLU A 122 -27.32 20.84 1.40
CA GLU A 122 -25.93 20.45 1.27
C GLU A 122 -25.43 20.21 2.70
N LEU A 123 -25.42 18.94 3.12
CA LEU A 123 -24.85 18.56 4.42
C LEU A 123 -23.41 19.06 4.39
N SER A 124 -23.08 19.97 5.30
CA SER A 124 -21.71 20.47 5.46
C SER A 124 -20.79 19.26 5.53
N LYS A 125 -19.98 19.07 4.49
CA LYS A 125 -19.02 17.98 4.38
C LYS A 125 -17.89 18.22 5.38
N THR A 126 -18.15 17.90 6.65
CA THR A 126 -17.25 18.13 7.79
C THR A 126 -16.54 16.83 8.16
N PRO A 127 -15.19 16.82 8.27
CA PRO A 127 -14.46 15.61 8.61
C PRO A 127 -14.91 15.05 9.95
N VAL A 128 -14.85 13.73 10.08
CA VAL A 128 -15.11 13.05 11.34
C VAL A 128 -13.82 12.98 12.13
N ASP A 129 -13.81 13.65 13.28
CA ASP A 129 -12.74 13.49 14.26
C ASP A 129 -13.00 12.20 15.07
N LEU A 130 -11.97 11.35 15.17
CA LEU A 130 -11.90 10.25 16.14
C LEU A 130 -10.79 10.60 17.13
N LYS A 131 -11.12 10.69 18.41
CA LYS A 131 -10.16 11.10 19.45
C LYS A 131 -10.31 10.21 20.67
N SER A 132 -9.26 9.46 21.00
CA SER A 132 -9.19 8.68 22.23
C SER A 132 -7.74 8.34 22.54
N GLY A 133 -7.42 8.21 23.84
CA GLY A 133 -6.07 7.93 24.32
C GLY A 133 -4.99 8.82 23.70
N ASP A 134 -4.03 8.19 23.02
CA ASP A 134 -2.85 8.85 22.47
C ASP A 134 -3.08 9.40 21.05
N TRP A 135 -4.29 9.25 20.48
CA TRP A 135 -4.53 9.51 19.06
C TRP A 135 -5.64 10.53 18.80
N LEU A 136 -5.40 11.33 17.77
CA LEU A 136 -6.41 12.13 17.08
C LEU A 136 -6.33 11.84 15.57
N LEU A 137 -7.43 11.33 15.02
CA LEU A 137 -7.58 11.03 13.60
C LEU A 137 -8.64 11.95 12.98
N LYS A 138 -8.45 12.30 11.70
CA LYS A 138 -9.45 13.00 10.89
C LYS A 138 -9.82 12.17 9.68
N VAL A 139 -11.06 11.72 9.62
CA VAL A 139 -11.60 10.84 8.58
C VAL A 139 -12.55 11.61 7.67
N VAL A 140 -12.46 11.38 6.37
CA VAL A 140 -13.30 12.03 5.36
C VAL A 140 -14.11 10.98 4.59
N PRO A 141 -15.36 10.71 5.00
CA PRO A 141 -16.20 9.68 4.37
C PRO A 141 -16.49 9.93 2.89
N TRP A 142 -16.77 11.17 2.48
CA TRP A 142 -17.27 11.47 1.15
C TRP A 142 -16.22 11.46 0.02
N ILE A 143 -14.97 11.12 0.32
CA ILE A 143 -13.91 10.96 -0.68
C ILE A 143 -12.95 9.83 -0.28
N GLY A 144 -13.27 8.61 -0.68
CA GLY A 144 -12.46 7.41 -0.43
C GLY A 144 -12.46 6.91 1.01
N GLY A 145 -13.31 7.48 1.88
CA GLY A 145 -13.27 7.20 3.32
C GLY A 145 -11.93 7.54 3.98
N ARG A 146 -11.12 8.41 3.36
CA ARG A 146 -9.69 8.59 3.65
C ARG A 146 -9.44 9.14 5.06
N ILE A 147 -8.28 8.82 5.63
CA ILE A 147 -7.77 9.51 6.83
C ILE A 147 -6.84 10.62 6.34
N ILE A 148 -7.13 11.88 6.68
CA ILE A 148 -6.35 13.04 6.24
C ILE A 148 -5.39 13.56 7.32
N SER A 149 -5.53 13.09 8.56
CA SER A 149 -4.63 13.43 9.65
C SER A 149 -4.51 12.28 10.63
N MET A 150 -3.27 11.97 11.04
CA MET A 150 -2.97 11.10 12.18
C MET A 150 -1.97 11.81 13.09
N THR A 151 -2.42 12.18 14.28
CA THR A 151 -1.61 12.89 15.28
C THR A 151 -1.50 12.06 16.54
N HIS A 152 -0.27 11.85 17.01
CA HIS A 152 0.01 11.24 18.30
C HIS A 152 0.15 12.35 19.35
N LEU A 153 -0.83 12.42 20.26
CA LEU A 153 -1.01 13.51 21.21
C LEU A 153 0.14 13.64 22.22
N PRO A 154 0.68 12.55 22.81
CA PRO A 154 1.74 12.68 23.82
C PRO A 154 3.05 13.29 23.29
N THR A 155 3.37 13.08 22.01
CA THR A 155 4.61 13.58 21.38
C THR A 155 4.35 14.75 20.44
N ASP A 156 3.09 15.16 20.28
CA ASP A 156 2.63 16.15 19.30
C ASP A 156 3.12 15.86 17.86
N SER A 157 3.39 14.59 17.54
CA SER A 157 3.91 14.22 16.22
C SER A 157 2.76 13.95 15.25
N GLN A 158 2.83 14.61 14.09
CA GLN A 158 1.88 14.43 12.99
C GLN A 158 2.52 13.54 11.92
N TRP A 159 2.14 12.26 11.90
CA TRP A 159 2.71 11.27 10.99
C TRP A 159 2.10 11.31 9.60
N LEU A 160 0.85 11.74 9.53
CA LEU A 160 0.09 11.83 8.29
C LEU A 160 -0.67 13.16 8.31
N HIS A 161 -0.49 13.96 7.27
CA HIS A 161 -1.24 15.17 7.03
C HIS A 161 -1.48 15.36 5.55
N SER A 162 -2.73 15.59 5.16
CA SER A 162 -3.08 15.75 3.76
C SER A 162 -4.19 16.76 3.55
N ARG A 163 -4.32 17.22 2.30
CA ARG A 163 -5.50 17.98 1.86
C ARG A 163 -6.62 16.99 1.59
N ILE A 164 -7.87 17.45 1.67
CA ILE A 164 -9.05 16.60 1.48
C ILE A 164 -9.01 15.77 0.19
N GLU A 165 -8.44 16.31 -0.89
CA GLU A 165 -8.48 15.67 -2.21
C GLU A 165 -7.19 14.94 -2.63
N ILE A 166 -6.11 15.08 -1.85
CA ILE A 166 -4.77 14.66 -2.26
C ILE A 166 -4.05 14.05 -1.07
N ASN A 167 -3.52 12.83 -1.25
CA ASN A 167 -2.73 12.07 -0.28
C ASN A 167 -3.52 11.74 1.01
N GLY A 168 -2.80 11.18 1.97
CA GLY A 168 -3.32 10.72 3.25
C GLY A 168 -3.34 9.21 3.30
N TYR A 169 -4.29 8.65 4.05
CA TYR A 169 -4.53 7.22 4.09
C TYR A 169 -5.62 6.90 3.07
N GLU A 170 -5.25 6.22 2.00
CA GLU A 170 -6.17 5.77 0.95
C GLU A 170 -6.15 4.24 0.86
N GLU A 171 -7.22 3.65 0.33
CA GLU A 171 -7.20 2.25 -0.06
C GLU A 171 -7.86 2.05 -1.41
N TYR A 172 -7.35 1.07 -2.16
CA TYR A 172 -7.79 0.76 -3.51
C TYR A 172 -8.28 -0.70 -3.62
N SER A 173 -9.02 -0.96 -4.71
CA SER A 173 -9.55 -2.28 -5.06
C SER A 173 -8.87 -2.95 -6.26
N GLY A 174 -7.77 -2.38 -6.75
CA GLY A 174 -6.99 -2.90 -7.86
C GLY A 174 -5.50 -2.63 -7.69
N THR A 175 -4.72 -3.20 -8.61
CA THR A 175 -3.26 -3.03 -8.64
C THR A 175 -2.85 -1.67 -9.21
N GLU A 176 -3.73 -1.05 -9.99
CA GLU A 176 -3.50 0.25 -10.58
C GLU A 176 -3.60 1.37 -9.55
N TYR A 177 -2.71 2.36 -9.71
CA TYR A 177 -2.76 3.59 -8.93
C TYR A 177 -4.12 4.29 -9.11
N ARG A 178 -4.75 4.63 -7.98
CA ARG A 178 -6.08 5.25 -7.92
C ARG A 178 -7.18 4.44 -8.60
N SER A 179 -7.11 3.12 -8.52
CA SER A 179 -8.26 2.26 -8.79
C SER A 179 -9.38 2.51 -7.76
N ALA A 180 -10.59 2.00 -8.05
CA ALA A 180 -11.78 2.27 -7.24
C ALA A 180 -11.54 1.98 -5.75
N GLY A 181 -12.06 2.83 -4.87
CA GLY A 181 -11.88 2.79 -3.42
C GLY A 181 -11.41 4.12 -2.83
N CYS A 182 -10.69 4.95 -3.59
CA CYS A 182 -10.08 6.19 -3.08
C CYS A 182 -10.83 7.49 -3.41
N THR A 183 -11.81 7.45 -4.32
CA THR A 183 -12.52 8.66 -4.76
C THR A 183 -14.01 8.62 -4.47
N GLU A 184 -14.54 7.41 -4.30
CA GLU A 184 -15.94 7.11 -4.08
C GLU A 184 -16.41 7.66 -2.74
N GLU A 185 -17.68 8.02 -2.66
CA GLU A 185 -18.30 8.41 -1.40
C GLU A 185 -18.60 7.18 -0.55
N TYR A 186 -18.13 7.19 0.69
CA TYR A 186 -18.40 6.14 1.67
C TYR A 186 -19.55 6.56 2.58
N LYS A 187 -20.46 5.62 2.82
CA LYS A 187 -21.52 5.76 3.80
C LYS A 187 -20.99 5.37 5.17
N VAL A 188 -21.27 6.20 6.18
CA VAL A 188 -21.03 5.84 7.58
C VAL A 188 -22.13 4.88 8.00
N THR A 189 -21.79 3.61 8.22
CA THR A 189 -22.76 2.56 8.60
C THR A 189 -22.91 2.46 10.11
N ARG A 190 -21.84 2.73 10.86
CA ARG A 190 -21.83 2.80 12.33
C ARG A 190 -20.82 3.85 12.81
N ARG A 191 -21.14 4.49 13.92
CA ARG A 191 -20.25 5.40 14.64
C ARG A 191 -20.50 5.26 16.14
N TYR A 192 -19.43 5.07 16.90
CA TYR A 192 -19.48 5.00 18.36
C TYR A 192 -18.68 6.17 18.91
N LEU A 193 -19.28 6.94 19.82
CA LEU A 193 -18.73 8.17 20.38
C LEU A 193 -18.69 8.09 21.91
N GLU A 194 -17.68 8.72 22.50
CA GLU A 194 -17.30 8.76 23.93
C GLU A 194 -18.41 9.11 24.95
N GLN A 195 -19.65 9.40 24.53
CA GLN A 195 -20.75 9.69 25.47
C GLN A 195 -21.20 8.46 26.29
N SER A 196 -20.77 7.24 25.91
CA SER A 196 -21.14 6.01 26.62
C SER A 196 -19.97 5.05 26.88
N ALA A 197 -18.77 5.52 27.21
CA ALA A 197 -17.64 4.63 27.60
C ALA A 197 -17.32 3.49 26.59
N ASP A 198 -17.82 3.59 25.37
CA ASP A 198 -17.65 2.64 24.28
C ASP A 198 -16.62 3.18 23.29
N GLU A 199 -15.95 2.24 22.62
CA GLU A 199 -14.88 2.42 21.63
C GLU A 199 -15.11 3.62 20.69
N GLU A 200 -14.08 4.47 20.49
CA GLU A 200 -14.11 5.50 19.44
C GLU A 200 -13.82 4.85 18.09
N SER A 201 -14.87 4.65 17.30
CA SER A 201 -14.78 3.96 16.01
C SER A 201 -15.78 4.44 14.97
N ILE A 202 -15.44 4.22 13.71
CA ILE A 202 -16.28 4.48 12.55
C ILE A 202 -16.21 3.31 11.56
N CYS A 203 -17.37 2.87 11.11
CA CYS A 203 -17.52 1.88 10.04
C CYS A 203 -17.97 2.60 8.77
N LEU A 204 -17.26 2.36 7.67
CA LEU A 204 -17.47 2.98 6.37
C LEU A 204 -17.71 1.90 5.31
N GLU A 205 -18.62 2.15 4.38
CA GLU A 205 -18.83 1.31 3.19
C GLU A 205 -18.87 2.17 1.92
N GLY A 206 -18.03 1.83 0.95
CA GLY A 206 -18.00 2.44 -0.38
C GLY A 206 -18.30 1.43 -1.48
N ASP A 207 -19.21 1.77 -2.39
CA ASP A 207 -19.45 0.97 -3.60
C ASP A 207 -18.30 1.20 -4.59
N ILE A 208 -17.58 0.12 -4.92
CA ILE A 208 -16.42 0.14 -5.82
C ILE A 208 -16.73 -0.50 -7.19
N GLY A 209 -18.02 -0.61 -7.50
CA GLY A 209 -18.55 -1.09 -8.77
C GLY A 209 -18.51 -2.61 -8.94
N GLY A 210 -19.26 -3.12 -9.91
CA GLY A 210 -19.31 -4.55 -10.23
C GLY A 210 -19.96 -5.41 -9.15
N GLY A 211 -20.79 -4.80 -8.29
CA GLY A 211 -21.45 -5.50 -7.18
C GLY A 211 -20.58 -5.71 -5.95
N LEU A 212 -19.48 -4.96 -5.85
CA LEU A 212 -18.51 -5.03 -4.77
C LEU A 212 -18.58 -3.80 -3.86
N VAL A 213 -18.33 -4.03 -2.57
CA VAL A 213 -18.21 -2.99 -1.56
C VAL A 213 -16.85 -3.09 -0.87
N LEU A 214 -16.19 -1.95 -0.67
CA LEU A 214 -15.04 -1.81 0.21
C LEU A 214 -15.56 -1.31 1.57
N GLN A 215 -15.45 -2.17 2.58
CA GLN A 215 -15.77 -1.84 3.97
C GLN A 215 -14.48 -1.52 4.72
N ARG A 216 -14.51 -0.48 5.55
CA ARG A 216 -13.41 -0.08 6.42
C ARG A 216 -13.92 0.23 7.82
N ASP A 217 -13.36 -0.46 8.81
CA ASP A 217 -13.61 -0.24 10.22
C ASP A 217 -12.35 0.40 10.83
N ILE A 218 -12.47 1.64 11.31
CA ILE A 218 -11.37 2.40 11.91
C ILE A 218 -11.70 2.60 13.39
N SER A 219 -10.80 2.19 14.28
CA SER A 219 -10.99 2.39 15.72
C SER A 219 -9.72 2.72 16.47
N ILE A 220 -9.88 3.36 17.63
CA ILE A 220 -8.85 3.44 18.66
C ILE A 220 -9.21 2.42 19.73
N LEU A 221 -8.33 1.43 19.96
CA LEU A 221 -8.69 0.26 20.77
C LEU A 221 -8.95 0.63 22.23
N LYS A 222 -10.15 0.32 22.72
CA LYS A 222 -10.57 0.57 24.11
C LYS A 222 -9.62 -0.03 25.15
N ASN A 223 -9.16 -1.26 24.92
CA ASN A 223 -8.29 -1.99 25.85
C ASN A 223 -6.82 -1.56 25.77
N ASN A 224 -6.42 -0.87 24.70
CA ASN A 224 -5.08 -0.33 24.53
C ASN A 224 -5.14 0.91 23.63
N PRO A 225 -5.46 2.09 24.20
CA PRO A 225 -5.78 3.28 23.42
C PRO A 225 -4.52 3.97 22.84
N LYS A 226 -3.38 3.27 22.86
CA LYS A 226 -2.15 3.58 22.12
C LYS A 226 -2.18 3.02 20.70
N ILE A 227 -3.17 2.19 20.38
CA ILE A 227 -3.28 1.49 19.10
C ILE A 227 -4.47 2.03 18.31
N VAL A 228 -4.19 2.48 17.09
CA VAL A 228 -5.20 2.65 16.04
C VAL A 228 -5.30 1.32 15.29
N GLN A 229 -6.51 0.81 15.09
CA GLN A 229 -6.79 -0.36 14.28
C GLN A 229 -7.60 0.03 13.05
N ILE A 230 -7.23 -0.55 11.90
CA ILE A 230 -7.92 -0.38 10.64
C ILE A 230 -8.11 -1.78 10.04
N ASP A 231 -9.37 -2.19 9.95
CA ASP A 231 -9.79 -3.45 9.36
C ASP A 231 -10.56 -3.18 8.09
N SER A 232 -10.00 -3.60 6.96
CA SER A 232 -10.56 -3.32 5.64
C SER A 232 -10.91 -4.61 4.92
N SER A 233 -12.00 -4.60 4.15
CA SER A 233 -12.42 -5.75 3.38
C SER A 233 -13.10 -5.40 2.05
N ILE A 234 -12.81 -6.16 1.01
CA ILE A 234 -13.56 -6.13 -0.25
C ILE A 234 -14.54 -7.31 -0.24
N GLN A 235 -15.83 -6.99 -0.28
CA GLN A 235 -16.92 -7.95 -0.18
C GLN A 235 -17.77 -7.93 -1.46
N ALA A 236 -18.17 -9.13 -1.90
CA ALA A 236 -19.23 -9.27 -2.89
C ALA A 236 -20.60 -9.07 -2.21
N ARG A 237 -21.42 -8.16 -2.77
CA ARG A 237 -22.81 -7.93 -2.31
C ARG A 237 -23.83 -8.37 -3.34
N SER A 238 -23.57 -8.06 -4.62
CA SER A 238 -24.50 -8.34 -5.71
C SER A 238 -23.74 -8.59 -7.01
N VAL A 239 -23.05 -9.73 -7.10
CA VAL A 239 -22.41 -10.17 -8.34
C VAL A 239 -23.45 -10.54 -9.39
N GLY A 240 -23.21 -10.15 -10.64
CA GLY A 240 -24.20 -10.28 -11.73
C GLY A 240 -24.58 -11.72 -12.05
N ALA A 241 -25.84 -11.92 -12.44
CA ALA A 241 -26.31 -13.22 -12.90
C ALA A 241 -25.45 -13.74 -14.06
N GLY A 242 -24.90 -14.95 -13.91
CA GLY A 242 -24.01 -15.57 -14.90
C GLY A 242 -22.51 -15.50 -14.59
N SER A 243 -22.09 -14.82 -13.52
CA SER A 243 -20.67 -14.78 -13.12
C SER A 243 -20.18 -16.01 -12.34
N GLY A 244 -21.06 -16.99 -12.11
CA GLY A 244 -20.76 -18.16 -11.27
C GLY A 244 -20.59 -17.82 -9.78
N GLY A 245 -21.00 -16.64 -9.33
CA GLY A 245 -20.87 -16.20 -7.94
C GLY A 245 -19.55 -15.49 -7.60
N PHE A 246 -18.71 -15.24 -8.61
CA PHE A 246 -17.44 -14.54 -8.45
C PHE A 246 -17.46 -13.14 -9.08
N SER A 247 -16.61 -12.27 -8.57
CA SER A 247 -16.39 -10.93 -9.10
C SER A 247 -15.33 -10.88 -10.21
N ARG A 248 -15.04 -9.67 -10.69
CA ARG A 248 -13.77 -9.35 -11.37
C ARG A 248 -12.57 -9.58 -10.45
N LEU A 249 -11.37 -9.64 -11.03
CA LEU A 249 -10.12 -9.56 -10.25
C LEU A 249 -10.07 -8.24 -9.47
N VAL A 250 -9.70 -8.34 -8.21
CA VAL A 250 -9.50 -7.22 -7.28
C VAL A 250 -8.28 -7.47 -6.41
N CYS A 251 -7.71 -6.39 -5.89
CA CYS A 251 -6.61 -6.38 -4.94
C CYS A 251 -6.92 -5.31 -3.90
N LEU A 252 -6.98 -5.68 -2.62
CA LEU A 252 -7.08 -4.71 -1.54
C LEU A 252 -5.70 -4.12 -1.29
N ARG A 253 -5.54 -2.82 -1.56
CA ARG A 253 -4.28 -2.10 -1.42
C ARG A 253 -4.44 -0.98 -0.40
N VAL A 254 -3.67 -1.05 0.69
CA VAL A 254 -3.53 0.00 1.69
C VAL A 254 -2.41 0.95 1.24
N HIS A 255 -2.73 2.23 1.09
CA HIS A 255 -1.85 3.25 0.52
C HIS A 255 -1.78 4.48 1.45
N PRO A 256 -1.05 4.40 2.58
CA PRO A 256 -0.76 5.57 3.41
C PRO A 256 0.33 6.42 2.77
N THR A 257 0.22 7.74 2.90
CA THR A 257 1.28 8.70 2.59
C THR A 257 1.66 9.42 3.88
N PHE A 258 2.80 9.04 4.46
CA PHE A 258 3.35 9.66 5.66
C PHE A 258 4.12 10.91 5.31
N THR A 259 4.02 11.94 6.15
CA THR A 259 4.74 13.20 6.00
C THR A 259 6.06 13.12 6.76
N LEU A 260 7.17 13.45 6.10
CA LEU A 260 8.50 13.38 6.68
C LEU A 260 9.03 14.79 6.97
N LEU A 261 9.36 15.07 8.23
CA LEU A 261 9.97 16.35 8.61
C LEU A 261 11.45 16.42 8.23
N ASN A 262 12.19 15.33 8.48
CA ASN A 262 13.61 15.21 8.15
C ASN A 262 13.82 13.97 7.26
N PRO A 263 13.54 14.03 5.94
CA PRO A 263 13.53 12.85 5.08
C PRO A 263 14.85 12.08 5.02
N THR A 264 15.99 12.68 5.37
CA THR A 264 17.31 12.01 5.40
C THR A 264 17.60 11.26 6.70
N GLU A 265 16.81 11.50 7.74
CA GLU A 265 17.02 10.98 9.10
C GLU A 265 15.96 9.94 9.49
N VAL A 266 15.25 9.44 8.48
CA VAL A 266 14.24 8.40 8.64
C VAL A 266 14.66 7.11 7.94
N VAL A 267 14.20 5.97 8.43
CA VAL A 267 14.38 4.66 7.77
C VAL A 267 13.14 3.79 7.95
N VAL A 268 12.93 2.84 7.04
CA VAL A 268 11.98 1.74 7.25
C VAL A 268 12.73 0.52 7.77
N ALA A 269 12.36 0.02 8.94
CA ALA A 269 13.02 -1.13 9.57
C ALA A 269 12.03 -2.28 9.82
N PHE A 270 12.47 -3.52 9.61
CA PHE A 270 11.65 -4.71 9.87
C PHE A 270 12.48 -5.99 9.97
N THR A 271 11.85 -7.06 10.43
CA THR A 271 12.35 -8.44 10.27
C THR A 271 11.54 -9.13 9.19
N ALA A 272 12.21 -9.63 8.16
CA ALA A 272 11.59 -10.33 7.06
C ALA A 272 11.09 -11.73 7.48
N ILE A 273 10.22 -12.34 6.67
CA ILE A 273 9.69 -13.70 6.91
C ILE A 273 10.82 -14.73 7.00
N ASN A 274 11.89 -14.58 6.22
CA ASN A 274 13.09 -15.43 6.31
C ASN A 274 13.96 -15.17 7.57
N GLY A 275 13.58 -14.24 8.44
CA GLY A 275 14.29 -13.89 9.67
C GLY A 275 15.39 -12.84 9.51
N LEU A 276 15.69 -12.37 8.30
CA LEU A 276 16.68 -11.32 8.09
C LEU A 276 16.15 -9.96 8.57
N LYS A 277 16.95 -9.23 9.34
CA LYS A 277 16.67 -7.84 9.68
C LYS A 277 17.02 -6.95 8.50
N GLN A 278 16.10 -6.08 8.14
CA GLN A 278 16.22 -5.16 7.01
C GLN A 278 16.06 -3.73 7.52
N GLU A 279 16.84 -2.84 6.92
CA GLU A 279 16.71 -1.40 7.05
C GLU A 279 16.77 -0.81 5.64
N ILE A 280 15.76 -0.02 5.29
CA ILE A 280 15.64 0.66 4.00
C ILE A 280 15.80 2.15 4.27
N SER A 281 16.89 2.70 3.75
CA SER A 281 17.15 4.13 3.78
C SER A 281 16.38 4.87 2.69
N PRO A 282 16.19 6.19 2.84
CA PRO A 282 15.58 7.04 1.84
C PRO A 282 16.39 7.03 0.54
N GLU A 283 15.81 6.46 -0.51
CA GLU A 283 16.35 6.46 -1.86
C GLU A 283 15.21 6.67 -2.85
N SER A 284 15.45 7.45 -3.90
CA SER A 284 14.42 7.73 -4.91
C SER A 284 13.93 6.44 -5.56
N GLY A 285 12.61 6.22 -5.53
CA GLY A 285 11.96 5.14 -6.25
C GLY A 285 11.14 4.20 -5.35
N GLU A 286 10.75 3.09 -5.95
CA GLU A 286 9.89 2.08 -5.34
C GLU A 286 10.69 0.82 -5.03
N ILE A 287 10.48 0.26 -3.84
CA ILE A 287 11.02 -1.02 -3.41
C ILE A 287 9.84 -1.95 -3.18
N ILE A 288 9.78 -3.02 -3.98
CA ILE A 288 8.76 -4.06 -3.89
C ILE A 288 9.31 -5.22 -3.06
N LEU A 289 8.56 -5.62 -2.05
CA LEU A 289 8.86 -6.75 -1.17
C LEU A 289 7.80 -7.84 -1.39
N GLU A 290 8.23 -9.02 -1.83
CA GLU A 290 7.36 -10.18 -2.12
C GLU A 290 7.96 -11.48 -1.56
N GLY A 291 7.15 -12.53 -1.42
CA GLY A 291 7.64 -13.81 -0.90
C GLY A 291 8.25 -13.67 0.50
N ASP A 292 9.41 -14.27 0.73
CA ASP A 292 10.04 -14.36 2.05
C ASP A 292 10.82 -13.10 2.49
N ILE A 293 10.98 -12.12 1.60
CA ILE A 293 11.63 -10.83 1.91
C ILE A 293 10.67 -9.78 2.47
N ARG A 294 9.37 -10.08 2.53
CA ARG A 294 8.35 -9.21 3.14
C ARG A 294 8.52 -9.08 4.65
N PRO A 295 8.05 -7.99 5.26
CA PRO A 295 7.97 -7.90 6.71
C PRO A 295 7.10 -9.02 7.30
N ASN A 296 7.57 -9.60 8.40
CA ASN A 296 6.88 -10.68 9.09
C ASN A 296 5.78 -10.14 10.04
N GLY A 297 4.79 -9.46 9.47
CA GLY A 297 3.65 -8.89 10.21
C GLY A 297 3.96 -7.62 11.01
N GLU A 298 5.19 -7.11 10.97
CA GLU A 298 5.55 -5.82 11.57
C GLU A 298 6.66 -5.14 10.76
N TRP A 299 6.48 -3.84 10.51
CA TRP A 299 7.50 -2.92 10.03
C TRP A 299 7.29 -1.55 10.68
N MET A 300 8.33 -0.71 10.70
CA MET A 300 8.25 0.59 11.34
C MET A 300 8.94 1.67 10.52
N LEU A 301 8.33 2.86 10.49
CA LEU A 301 9.00 4.10 10.08
C LEU A 301 9.70 4.68 11.30
N VAL A 302 11.03 4.70 11.28
CA VAL A 302 11.87 5.23 12.35
C VAL A 302 12.26 6.66 12.00
N ASP A 303 11.96 7.62 12.88
CA ASP A 303 12.49 8.99 12.84
C ASP A 303 13.58 9.13 13.90
N ARG A 304 14.83 9.15 13.44
CA ARG A 304 16.01 9.21 14.31
C ARG A 304 16.20 10.57 14.96
N CYS A 305 15.73 11.64 14.30
CA CYS A 305 15.78 12.99 14.87
C CYS A 305 14.79 13.14 16.01
N ALA A 306 13.58 12.62 15.85
CA ALA A 306 12.54 12.68 16.86
C ALA A 306 12.75 11.66 17.99
N GLY A 307 13.54 10.61 17.75
CA GLY A 307 13.68 9.49 18.67
C GLY A 307 12.38 8.66 18.77
N LEU A 308 11.63 8.59 17.67
CA LEU A 308 10.30 7.96 17.60
C LEU A 308 10.22 6.98 16.43
N SER A 309 9.34 5.99 16.56
CA SER A 309 8.94 5.14 15.44
C SER A 309 7.44 5.00 15.36
N LEU A 310 6.91 5.03 14.13
CA LEU A 310 5.55 4.61 13.82
C LEU A 310 5.58 3.14 13.41
N VAL A 311 5.10 2.28 14.29
CA VAL A 311 5.04 0.83 14.07
C VAL A 311 3.74 0.49 13.38
N ASN A 312 3.82 -0.22 12.26
CA ASN A 312 2.67 -0.82 11.60
C ASN A 312 2.71 -2.35 11.74
N ARG A 313 1.67 -2.91 12.37
CA ARG A 313 1.49 -4.37 12.54
C ARG A 313 0.34 -4.85 11.68
N PHE A 314 0.45 -6.03 11.10
CA PHE A 314 -0.57 -6.60 10.23
C PHE A 314 -0.50 -8.14 10.23
N ASP A 315 -1.56 -8.79 9.75
CA ASP A 315 -1.54 -10.24 9.52
C ASP A 315 -0.77 -10.57 8.22
N PRO A 316 0.40 -11.23 8.29
CA PRO A 316 1.19 -11.53 7.11
C PRO A 316 0.51 -12.52 6.14
N SER A 317 -0.54 -13.24 6.59
CA SER A 317 -1.32 -14.14 5.73
C SER A 317 -2.29 -13.40 4.82
N GLN A 318 -2.65 -12.15 5.17
CA GLN A 318 -3.57 -11.30 4.42
C GLN A 318 -2.86 -10.42 3.37
N VAL A 319 -1.55 -10.27 3.52
CA VAL A 319 -0.70 -9.44 2.66
C VAL A 319 0.09 -10.38 1.75
N SER A 320 0.11 -10.11 0.44
CA SER A 320 0.91 -10.84 -0.54
C SER A 320 2.18 -10.07 -0.96
N LYS A 321 2.13 -8.74 -0.85
CA LYS A 321 3.16 -7.81 -1.31
C LYS A 321 3.18 -6.57 -0.43
N CYS A 322 4.36 -6.03 -0.20
CA CYS A 322 4.56 -4.73 0.46
C CYS A 322 5.37 -3.83 -0.47
N LEU A 323 5.09 -2.52 -0.42
CA LEU A 323 5.80 -1.55 -1.24
C LEU A 323 6.26 -0.38 -0.36
N VAL A 324 7.51 0.01 -0.52
CA VAL A 324 8.07 1.24 0.06
C VAL A 324 8.35 2.20 -1.09
N HIS A 325 7.79 3.41 -1.04
CA HIS A 325 8.08 4.46 -2.01
C HIS A 325 8.47 5.73 -1.27
N TRP A 326 9.64 6.26 -1.61
CA TRP A 326 10.15 7.51 -1.07
C TRP A 326 9.89 8.65 -2.05
N GLY A 327 9.08 9.62 -1.62
CA GLY A 327 8.99 10.93 -2.27
C GLY A 327 10.05 11.90 -1.73
N THR A 328 9.93 13.18 -2.12
CA THR A 328 10.85 14.22 -1.65
C THR A 328 10.63 14.60 -0.18
N GLY A 329 9.41 14.45 0.32
CA GLY A 329 9.04 14.78 1.71
C GLY A 329 7.98 13.84 2.27
N ASP A 330 7.79 12.70 1.63
CA ASP A 330 6.77 11.72 1.99
C ASP A 330 7.28 10.29 1.79
N LEU A 331 6.59 9.37 2.45
CA LEU A 331 6.84 7.94 2.35
C LEU A 331 5.51 7.20 2.24
N ASN A 332 5.43 6.27 1.29
CA ASN A 332 4.39 5.26 1.27
C ASN A 332 4.92 3.93 1.81
N MET A 333 4.18 3.33 2.74
CA MET A 333 4.40 1.95 3.22
C MET A 333 3.13 1.17 2.95
N GLU A 334 3.06 0.54 1.79
CA GLU A 334 1.83 -0.06 1.28
C GLU A 334 1.72 -1.55 1.60
N LEU A 335 0.50 -1.98 1.90
CA LEU A 335 0.14 -3.39 2.06
C LEU A 335 -0.80 -3.80 0.93
N TRP A 336 -0.51 -4.90 0.26
CA TRP A 336 -1.31 -5.38 -0.85
C TRP A 336 -1.75 -6.81 -0.54
N SER A 337 -3.04 -7.09 -0.69
CA SER A 337 -3.54 -8.46 -0.66
C SER A 337 -3.06 -9.24 -1.89
N GLU A 338 -3.40 -10.51 -1.98
CA GLU A 338 -3.37 -11.19 -3.28
C GLU A 338 -4.35 -10.54 -4.28
N GLU A 339 -4.10 -10.74 -5.57
CA GLU A 339 -5.03 -10.37 -6.63
C GLU A 339 -5.86 -11.59 -7.02
N ARG A 340 -7.17 -11.54 -6.79
CA ARG A 340 -8.09 -12.63 -7.14
C ARG A 340 -9.54 -12.16 -7.24
N PRO A 341 -10.45 -13.00 -7.78
CA PRO A 341 -11.87 -12.77 -7.64
C PRO A 341 -12.30 -12.94 -6.18
N VAL A 342 -13.33 -12.20 -5.77
CA VAL A 342 -14.03 -12.38 -4.48
C VAL A 342 -15.42 -12.96 -4.70
N SER A 343 -15.89 -13.73 -3.72
CA SER A 343 -17.28 -14.17 -3.58
C SER A 343 -17.80 -13.75 -2.21
N ASN A 344 -19.09 -14.01 -1.95
CA ASN A 344 -19.69 -13.71 -0.64
C ASN A 344 -18.97 -14.45 0.52
N ASP A 345 -18.39 -15.61 0.24
CA ASP A 345 -17.73 -16.46 1.23
C ASP A 345 -16.21 -16.23 1.30
N THR A 346 -15.64 -15.50 0.34
CA THR A 346 -14.19 -15.31 0.20
C THR A 346 -13.83 -13.83 0.01
N PRO A 347 -14.13 -12.95 0.98
CA PRO A 347 -13.69 -11.57 0.90
C PRO A 347 -12.16 -11.47 0.88
N LEU A 348 -11.63 -10.36 0.37
CA LEU A 348 -10.25 -9.96 0.66
C LEU A 348 -10.27 -9.10 1.92
N THR A 349 -9.32 -9.30 2.82
CA THR A 349 -9.23 -8.57 4.09
C THR A 349 -7.80 -8.13 4.34
N ILE A 350 -7.60 -6.95 4.92
CA ILE A 350 -6.33 -6.51 5.53
C ILE A 350 -6.67 -5.86 6.87
N CYS A 351 -6.18 -6.48 7.93
CA CYS A 351 -6.23 -5.99 9.31
C CYS A 351 -4.85 -5.47 9.67
N HIS A 352 -4.75 -4.21 10.06
CA HIS A 352 -3.49 -3.63 10.51
C HIS A 352 -3.69 -2.56 11.58
N GLN A 353 -2.58 -2.24 12.24
CA GLN A 353 -2.54 -1.38 13.41
C GLN A 353 -1.40 -0.38 13.31
N TYR A 354 -1.55 0.75 13.98
CA TYR A 354 -0.50 1.75 14.17
C TYR A 354 -0.28 2.03 15.66
N GLU A 355 0.99 2.15 16.06
CA GLU A 355 1.43 2.50 17.42
C GLU A 355 2.69 3.36 17.32
N VAL A 356 2.80 4.41 18.14
CA VAL A 356 4.05 5.19 18.27
C VAL A 356 4.89 4.63 19.41
N ARG A 357 6.18 4.42 19.16
CA ARG A 357 7.16 3.98 20.17
C ARG A 357 8.33 4.94 20.24
N GLN A 358 8.99 5.00 21.39
CA GLN A 358 10.30 5.63 21.50
C GLN A 358 11.37 4.70 20.93
N THR A 359 12.35 5.28 20.25
CA THR A 359 13.55 4.58 19.79
C THR A 359 14.64 4.81 20.83
N ASN A 360 15.02 3.75 21.55
CA ASN A 360 16.09 3.80 22.55
C ASN A 360 17.47 3.97 21.93
#